data_AF-A0A3D2CDV5-F1
#
_entry.id   AF-A0A3D2CDV5-F1
#
_cell.length_a   1.000
_cell.length_b   1.000
_cell.length_c   1.000
_cell.angle_alpha   90.00
_cell.angle_beta   90.00
_cell.angle_gamma   90.00
#
_symmetry.space_group_name_H-M   'P 1'
#
loop_
_entity.id
_entity.type
_entity.pdbx_description
1 polymer ?
#
loop_
_entity_poly.entity_id
_entity_poly.type
_entity_poly.pdbx_seq_one_letter_code
_entity_poly.pdbx_strand_id
1 'polypeptide(L)'
;MRWKSLLSVALTERQLSTIRGGVLLLLVAAVLGAFVPSVPDWSHRFLGAHYVDGYGTQWFYWFVDRALKNGFSTGHTDLFFYPWGKDIFGHTGTNVLDAILCIPFRRAFGPVLGYNMFVFAGLLATAVAVWHLIRDHVDDPFAATVGMLLFSIAPYQMFELLQGRPTQAILLFPVLFIRHMIRVGERRSWTDPIIAG
;
A
#
# COMPACT_ATOMS: atom_id res chain seq x y z
N MET A 1 -11.47 -51.18 -0.34
CA MET A 1 -10.71 -49.91 -0.17
C MET A 1 -11.49 -48.96 0.73
N ARG A 2 -11.07 -48.81 2.00
CA ARG A 2 -11.69 -47.98 3.06
C ARG A 2 -10.77 -46.78 3.37
N TRP A 3 -10.76 -45.74 2.54
CA TRP A 3 -9.93 -44.53 2.79
C TRP A 3 -10.74 -43.34 3.34
N LYS A 4 -12.08 -43.42 3.40
CA LYS A 4 -12.95 -42.32 3.85
C LYS A 4 -13.12 -42.19 5.37
N SER A 5 -12.58 -43.09 6.19
CA SER A 5 -12.88 -43.14 7.64
C SER A 5 -11.75 -42.67 8.57
N LEU A 6 -10.63 -42.14 8.05
CA LEU A 6 -9.47 -41.77 8.88
C LEU A 6 -9.29 -40.25 9.10
N LEU A 7 -10.13 -39.38 8.52
CA LEU A 7 -9.88 -37.92 8.54
C LEU A 7 -11.08 -37.04 8.94
N SER A 8 -12.16 -37.57 9.49
CA SER A 8 -13.27 -36.73 9.99
C SER A 8 -13.21 -36.56 11.51
N VAL A 9 -12.11 -36.00 12.03
CA VAL A 9 -12.17 -35.39 13.36
C VAL A 9 -12.83 -34.03 13.18
N ALA A 10 -14.15 -33.99 13.38
CA ALA A 10 -14.86 -32.73 13.43
C ALA A 10 -14.33 -31.93 14.64
N LEU A 11 -13.65 -30.82 14.36
CA LEU A 11 -13.20 -29.91 15.41
C LEU A 11 -14.43 -29.31 16.08
N THR A 12 -14.41 -29.22 17.41
CA THR A 12 -15.42 -28.48 18.16
C THR A 12 -15.32 -26.98 17.87
N GLU A 13 -16.42 -26.25 18.00
CA GLU A 13 -16.44 -24.78 17.86
C GLU A 13 -15.38 -24.09 18.73
N ARG A 14 -15.14 -24.61 19.94
CA ARG A 14 -14.10 -24.12 20.85
C ARG A 14 -12.68 -24.35 20.32
N GLN A 15 -12.43 -25.49 19.67
CA GLN A 15 -11.13 -25.76 19.03
C GLN A 15 -10.93 -24.84 17.83
N LEU A 16 -11.96 -24.66 16.99
CA LEU A 16 -11.92 -23.74 15.85
C LEU A 16 -11.68 -22.29 16.29
N SER A 17 -12.37 -21.81 17.34
CA SER A 17 -12.16 -20.45 17.85
C SER A 17 -10.75 -20.25 18.40
N THR A 18 -10.19 -21.26 19.06
CA THR A 18 -8.81 -21.24 19.59
C THR A 18 -7.79 -21.18 18.46
N ILE A 19 -7.96 -22.01 17.43
CA ILE A 19 -7.07 -22.01 16.25
C ILE A 19 -7.14 -20.67 15.52
N ARG A 20 -8.35 -20.15 15.28
CA ARG A 20 -8.56 -18.83 14.67
C ARG A 20 -7.86 -17.73 15.46
N GLY A 21 -8.06 -17.69 16.78
CA GLY A 21 -7.39 -16.74 17.66
C GLY A 21 -5.87 -16.83 17.58
N GLY A 22 -5.32 -18.05 17.61
CA GLY A 22 -3.88 -18.29 17.47
C GLY A 22 -3.30 -17.80 16.14
N VAL A 23 -3.98 -18.09 15.03
CA VAL A 23 -3.56 -17.64 13.68
C VAL A 23 -3.57 -16.10 13.59
N LEU A 24 -4.62 -15.44 14.08
CA LEU A 24 -4.68 -13.98 14.07
C LEU A 24 -3.57 -13.37 14.92
N LEU A 25 -3.33 -13.91 16.12
CA LEU A 25 -2.26 -13.43 16.99
C LEU A 25 -0.89 -13.53 16.30
N LEU A 26 -0.61 -14.65 15.65
CA LEU A 26 0.65 -14.86 14.92
C LEU A 26 0.79 -13.88 13.75
N LEU A 27 -0.27 -13.66 12.97
CA LEU A 27 -0.24 -12.74 11.83
C LEU A 27 -0.11 -11.28 12.27
N VAL A 28 -0.84 -10.87 13.31
CA VAL A 28 -0.70 -9.54 13.91
C VAL A 28 0.71 -9.36 14.45
N ALA A 29 1.26 -10.35 15.16
CA ALA A 29 2.64 -10.30 15.64
C ALA A 29 3.65 -10.21 14.48
N ALA A 30 3.42 -10.90 13.35
CA ALA A 30 4.28 -10.80 12.18
C ALA A 30 4.22 -9.41 11.52
N VAL A 31 3.02 -8.84 11.36
CA VAL A 31 2.85 -7.46 10.86
C VAL A 31 3.52 -6.46 11.79
N LEU A 32 3.25 -6.55 13.10
CA LEU A 32 3.90 -5.67 14.08
C LEU A 32 5.42 -5.86 14.07
N GLY A 33 5.92 -7.09 13.98
CA GLY A 33 7.34 -7.38 13.87
C GLY A 33 8.01 -6.78 12.63
N ALA A 34 7.27 -6.65 11.52
CA ALA A 34 7.77 -6.01 10.30
C ALA A 34 7.86 -4.48 10.43
N PHE A 35 6.91 -3.84 11.12
CA PHE A 35 6.81 -2.37 11.15
C PHE A 35 7.31 -1.71 12.43
N VAL A 36 7.05 -2.29 13.61
CA VAL A 36 7.38 -1.72 14.93
C VAL A 36 8.87 -1.40 15.09
N PRO A 37 9.82 -2.26 14.64
CA PRO A 37 11.24 -1.93 14.76
C PRO A 37 11.66 -0.64 14.06
N SER A 38 10.90 -0.21 13.04
CA SER A 38 11.17 1.04 12.31
C SER A 38 10.63 2.29 13.02
N VAL A 39 9.62 2.15 13.88
CA VAL A 39 8.88 3.27 14.49
C VAL A 39 9.76 4.28 15.23
N PRO A 40 10.77 3.87 16.04
CA PRO A 40 11.64 4.82 16.72
C PRO A 40 12.42 5.75 15.78
N ASP A 41 12.67 5.31 14.54
CA ASP A 41 13.43 6.06 13.54
C ASP A 41 12.55 6.91 12.61
N TRP A 42 11.22 6.87 12.74
CA TRP A 42 10.31 7.53 11.79
C TRP A 42 10.45 9.05 11.71
N SER A 43 10.97 9.72 12.74
CA SER A 43 11.26 11.16 12.71
C SER A 43 12.65 11.47 12.16
N HIS A 44 13.55 10.49 12.07
CA HIS A 44 14.96 10.69 11.78
C HIS A 44 15.41 10.11 10.44
N ARG A 45 14.71 9.08 9.94
CA ARG A 45 15.06 8.37 8.72
C ARG A 45 13.84 8.12 7.84
N PHE A 46 14.02 8.27 6.54
CA PHE A 46 13.00 7.85 5.57
C PHE A 46 12.90 6.33 5.54
N LEU A 47 11.68 5.80 5.44
CA LEU A 47 11.43 4.38 5.16
C LEU A 47 11.99 4.02 3.77
N GLY A 48 12.72 2.91 3.73
CA GLY A 48 13.37 2.37 2.52
C GLY A 48 14.86 2.68 2.41
N ALA A 49 15.55 1.94 1.55
CA ALA A 49 16.98 2.10 1.28
C ALA A 49 17.26 3.41 0.53
N HIS A 50 18.30 4.12 0.97
CA HIS A 50 18.62 5.44 0.44
C HIS A 50 19.08 5.41 -1.03
N TYR A 51 19.94 4.45 -1.38
CA TYR A 51 20.75 4.48 -2.61
C TYR A 51 20.12 3.79 -3.83
N VAL A 52 18.94 3.18 -3.68
CA VAL A 52 18.24 2.57 -4.80
C VAL A 52 17.32 3.61 -5.43
N ASP A 53 16.09 3.73 -4.94
CA ASP A 53 15.17 4.77 -5.43
C ASP A 53 14.87 5.83 -4.35
N GLY A 54 15.24 5.59 -3.09
CA GLY A 54 14.91 6.45 -1.95
C GLY A 54 15.25 7.93 -2.15
N TYR A 55 16.48 8.26 -2.57
CA TYR A 55 16.86 9.64 -2.86
C TYR A 55 16.04 10.25 -4.01
N GLY A 56 15.78 9.47 -5.06
CA GLY A 56 14.94 9.89 -6.18
C GLY A 56 13.53 10.23 -5.72
N THR A 57 12.90 9.33 -4.96
CA THR A 57 11.57 9.52 -4.36
C THR A 57 11.51 10.80 -3.52
N GLN A 58 12.50 11.02 -2.64
CA GLN A 58 12.51 12.23 -1.81
C GLN A 58 12.71 13.51 -2.63
N TRP A 59 13.56 13.47 -3.66
CA TRP A 59 13.73 14.58 -4.59
C TRP A 59 12.43 14.87 -5.34
N PHE A 60 11.71 13.84 -5.82
CA PHE A 60 10.43 13.99 -6.51
C PHE A 60 9.39 14.66 -5.63
N TYR A 61 9.27 14.21 -4.38
CA TYR A 61 8.28 14.75 -3.45
C TYR A 61 8.57 16.22 -3.11
N TRP A 62 9.84 16.57 -2.96
CA TRP A 62 10.26 17.97 -2.81
C TRP A 62 9.97 18.79 -4.08
N PHE A 63 10.30 18.26 -5.26
CA PHE A 63 10.13 18.94 -6.53
C PHE A 63 8.66 19.25 -6.80
N VAL A 64 7.76 18.29 -6.60
CA VAL A 64 6.32 18.48 -6.81
C VAL A 64 5.74 19.53 -5.85
N ASP A 65 6.10 19.48 -4.55
CA ASP A 65 5.68 20.53 -3.59
C ASP A 65 6.22 21.91 -4.00
N ARG A 66 7.48 21.99 -4.45
CA ARG A 66 8.09 23.23 -4.95
C ARG A 66 7.39 23.74 -6.21
N ALA A 67 7.13 22.86 -7.19
CA ALA A 67 6.51 23.22 -8.45
C ALA A 67 5.11 23.80 -8.21
N LEU A 68 4.29 23.12 -7.40
CA LEU A 68 2.97 23.62 -7.03
C LEU A 68 3.00 24.94 -6.25
N LYS A 69 3.95 25.10 -5.32
CA LYS A 69 4.11 26.36 -4.56
C LYS A 69 4.49 27.56 -5.43
N ASN A 70 5.22 27.35 -6.52
CA ASN A 70 5.73 28.44 -7.36
C ASN A 70 4.99 28.55 -8.71
N GLY A 71 3.95 27.74 -8.95
CA GLY A 71 3.22 27.72 -10.21
C GLY A 71 4.03 27.16 -11.39
N PHE A 72 5.02 26.30 -11.13
CA PHE A 72 5.78 25.61 -12.18
C PHE A 72 5.10 24.31 -12.58
N SER A 73 5.47 23.81 -13.77
CA SER A 73 5.04 22.49 -14.24
C SER A 73 5.54 21.38 -13.29
N THR A 74 4.66 20.46 -12.90
CA THR A 74 5.04 19.20 -12.23
C THR A 74 5.50 18.13 -13.23
N GLY A 75 5.28 18.36 -14.53
CA GLY A 75 5.61 17.42 -15.59
C GLY A 75 6.95 17.67 -16.27
N HIS A 76 7.59 18.82 -16.08
CA HIS A 76 8.88 19.15 -16.68
C HIS A 76 9.79 19.91 -15.71
N THR A 77 11.10 19.69 -15.79
CA THR A 77 12.09 20.43 -14.99
C THR A 77 13.39 20.68 -15.76
N ASP A 78 13.98 21.85 -15.55
CA ASP A 78 15.31 22.19 -16.10
C ASP A 78 16.45 21.87 -15.12
N LEU A 79 16.12 21.34 -13.93
CA LEU A 79 17.11 20.92 -12.93
C LEU A 79 17.94 19.71 -13.38
N PHE A 80 17.48 19.00 -14.42
CA PHE A 80 18.19 17.89 -15.04
C PHE A 80 18.45 18.18 -16.51
N PHE A 81 19.60 17.73 -17.00
CA PHE A 81 19.93 17.75 -18.43
C PHE A 81 19.80 19.12 -19.11
N TYR A 82 20.25 20.18 -18.43
CA TYR A 82 20.30 21.52 -19.01
C TYR A 82 21.08 21.52 -20.34
N PRO A 83 20.62 22.23 -21.40
CA PRO A 83 19.45 23.12 -21.45
C PRO A 83 18.12 22.45 -21.84
N TRP A 84 18.09 21.13 -22.07
CA TRP A 84 16.89 20.46 -22.60
C TRP A 84 15.85 20.11 -21.54
N GLY A 85 16.28 19.98 -20.28
CA GLY A 85 15.39 19.61 -19.19
C GLY A 85 15.04 18.12 -19.19
N LYS A 86 14.04 17.76 -18.38
CA LYS A 86 13.52 16.41 -18.26
C LYS A 86 12.00 16.41 -18.13
N ASP A 87 11.34 15.63 -18.98
CA ASP A 87 9.94 15.24 -18.79
C ASP A 87 9.85 14.28 -17.59
N ILE A 88 9.29 14.78 -16.51
CA ILE A 88 9.03 14.01 -15.30
C ILE A 88 7.83 13.09 -15.48
N PHE A 89 6.77 13.59 -16.11
CA PHE A 89 5.52 12.85 -16.22
C PHE A 89 5.69 11.64 -17.14
N GLY A 90 6.30 11.82 -18.32
CA GLY A 90 6.55 10.76 -19.29
C GLY A 90 7.49 9.66 -18.78
N HIS A 91 8.38 9.96 -17.84
CA HIS A 91 9.36 8.99 -17.33
C HIS A 91 9.02 8.37 -15.97
N THR A 92 8.22 9.05 -15.14
CA THR A 92 7.93 8.57 -13.78
C THR A 92 6.44 8.49 -13.44
N GLY A 93 5.57 8.93 -14.37
CA GLY A 93 4.13 8.68 -14.34
C GLY A 93 3.46 8.94 -13.00
N THR A 94 3.01 7.86 -12.36
CA THR A 94 2.27 7.86 -11.09
C THR A 94 3.03 8.43 -9.89
N ASN A 95 4.36 8.62 -10.00
CA ASN A 95 5.18 9.27 -8.97
C ASN A 95 4.87 10.77 -8.76
N VAL A 96 4.01 11.36 -9.62
CA VAL A 96 3.49 12.71 -9.38
C VAL A 96 2.29 12.66 -8.45
N LEU A 97 1.45 11.62 -8.55
CA LEU A 97 0.21 11.52 -7.78
C LEU A 97 0.48 11.23 -6.31
N ASP A 98 1.33 10.26 -6.01
CA ASP A 98 1.80 9.96 -4.65
C ASP A 98 2.51 11.17 -4.00
N ALA A 99 3.32 11.90 -4.77
CA ALA A 99 3.99 13.12 -4.32
C ALA A 99 2.96 14.19 -3.93
N ILE A 100 1.92 14.42 -4.76
CA ILE A 100 0.81 15.33 -4.44
C ILE A 100 0.10 14.89 -3.16
N LEU A 101 -0.23 13.60 -3.05
CA LEU A 101 -0.93 13.05 -1.88
C LEU A 101 -0.05 13.09 -0.60
N CYS A 102 1.27 13.11 -0.74
CA CYS A 102 2.21 13.20 0.38
C CYS A 102 2.37 14.62 0.93
N ILE A 103 2.10 15.66 0.12
CA ILE A 103 2.22 17.08 0.52
C ILE A 103 1.56 17.40 1.87
N PRO A 104 0.26 17.08 2.12
CA PRO A 104 -0.38 17.42 3.38
C PRO A 104 0.36 16.83 4.59
N PHE A 105 0.84 15.59 4.49
CA PHE A 105 1.61 14.95 5.55
C PHE A 105 2.96 15.63 5.76
N ARG A 106 3.70 15.91 4.69
CA ARG A 106 5.02 16.58 4.77
C ARG A 106 4.93 18.00 5.30
N ARG A 107 3.84 18.71 5.01
CA ARG A 107 3.60 20.07 5.55
C ARG A 107 3.20 20.03 7.03
N ALA A 108 2.41 19.03 7.45
CA ALA A 108 1.97 18.90 8.84
C ALA A 108 3.06 18.38 9.78
N PHE A 109 3.85 17.40 9.34
CA PHE A 109 4.79 16.67 10.21
C PHE A 109 6.27 16.84 9.81
N GLY A 110 6.55 17.69 8.83
CA GLY A 110 7.88 17.86 8.25
C GLY A 110 8.23 16.76 7.23
N PRO A 111 9.40 16.88 6.56
CA PRO A 111 9.72 16.06 5.40
C PRO A 111 9.85 14.56 5.71
N VAL A 112 10.47 14.22 6.85
CA VAL A 112 10.78 12.83 7.21
C VAL A 112 9.55 12.12 7.79
N LEU A 113 9.05 12.59 8.93
CA LEU A 113 7.88 11.99 9.57
C LEU A 113 6.65 12.05 8.66
N GLY A 114 6.44 13.16 7.95
CA GLY A 114 5.33 13.29 7.00
C GLY A 114 5.39 12.28 5.85
N TYR A 115 6.57 12.01 5.30
CA TYR A 115 6.74 10.95 4.31
C TYR A 115 6.40 9.57 4.90
N ASN A 116 6.94 9.24 6.07
CA ASN A 116 6.70 7.94 6.70
C ASN A 116 5.23 7.73 7.06
N MET A 117 4.56 8.78 7.57
CA MET A 117 3.12 8.75 7.86
C MET A 117 2.28 8.58 6.59
N PHE A 118 2.65 9.25 5.49
CA PHE A 118 1.99 9.07 4.19
C PHE A 118 2.10 7.61 3.72
N VAL A 119 3.32 7.05 3.75
CA VAL A 119 3.55 5.65 3.34
C VAL A 119 2.75 4.69 4.20
N PHE A 120 2.79 4.84 5.52
CA PHE A 120 2.02 4.01 6.45
C PHE A 120 0.51 4.10 6.20
N ALA A 121 -0.01 5.32 6.00
CA ALA A 121 -1.43 5.52 5.67
C ALA A 121 -1.82 4.84 4.35
N GLY A 122 -0.95 4.91 3.32
CA GLY A 122 -1.15 4.23 2.05
C GLY A 122 -1.18 2.71 2.18
N LEU A 123 -0.26 2.13 2.96
CA LEU A 123 -0.23 0.68 3.23
C LEU A 123 -1.49 0.24 3.99
N LEU A 124 -1.92 1.00 5.00
CA LEU A 124 -3.14 0.72 5.76
C LEU A 124 -4.38 0.80 4.87
N ALA A 125 -4.49 1.84 4.04
CA ALA A 125 -5.59 1.98 3.08
C ALA A 125 -5.62 0.82 2.08
N THR A 126 -4.45 0.38 1.61
CA THR A 126 -4.31 -0.80 0.74
C THR A 126 -4.84 -2.06 1.44
N ALA A 127 -4.42 -2.30 2.68
CA ALA A 127 -4.87 -3.48 3.45
C ALA A 127 -6.39 -3.48 3.67
N VAL A 128 -6.98 -2.32 4.00
CA VAL A 128 -8.43 -2.16 4.14
C VAL A 128 -9.15 -2.42 2.81
N ALA A 129 -8.62 -1.91 1.69
CA ALA A 129 -9.17 -2.16 0.36
C ALA A 129 -9.12 -3.67 0.01
N VAL A 130 -8.04 -4.37 0.36
CA VAL A 130 -7.93 -5.83 0.18
C VAL A 130 -8.93 -6.58 1.04
N TRP A 131 -9.12 -6.17 2.30
CA TRP A 131 -10.14 -6.76 3.16
C TRP A 131 -11.52 -6.67 2.50
N HIS A 132 -11.88 -5.49 1.99
CA HIS A 132 -13.14 -5.28 1.29
C HIS A 132 -13.25 -6.10 0.00
N LEU A 133 -12.18 -6.18 -0.80
CA LEU A 133 -12.14 -7.03 -1.99
C LEU A 133 -12.41 -8.50 -1.64
N ILE A 134 -11.80 -9.04 -0.57
CA ILE A 134 -12.04 -10.42 -0.16
C ILE A 134 -13.47 -10.60 0.36
N ARG A 135 -13.98 -9.65 1.15
CA ARG A 135 -15.36 -9.66 1.68
C ARG A 135 -16.44 -9.65 0.59
N ASP A 136 -16.10 -9.22 -0.62
CA ASP A 136 -17.03 -9.22 -1.75
C ASP A 136 -17.29 -10.63 -2.30
N HIS A 137 -16.38 -11.57 -2.04
CA HIS A 137 -16.45 -12.94 -2.55
C HIS A 137 -16.40 -14.02 -1.45
N VAL A 138 -16.09 -13.63 -0.21
CA VAL A 138 -15.94 -14.54 0.93
C VAL A 138 -16.73 -14.04 2.14
N ASP A 139 -17.74 -14.82 2.54
CA ASP A 139 -18.63 -14.50 3.66
C ASP A 139 -17.98 -14.64 5.05
N ASP A 140 -16.85 -15.33 5.17
CA ASP A 140 -16.12 -15.46 6.44
C ASP A 140 -15.24 -14.23 6.74
N PRO A 141 -15.57 -13.38 7.75
CA PRO A 141 -14.74 -12.22 8.11
C PRO A 141 -13.36 -12.61 8.66
N PHE A 142 -13.22 -13.83 9.20
CA PHE A 142 -11.92 -14.33 9.63
C PHE A 142 -11.00 -14.51 8.42
N ALA A 143 -11.48 -15.17 7.36
CA ALA A 143 -10.71 -15.37 6.14
C ALA A 143 -10.30 -14.05 5.48
N ALA A 144 -11.20 -13.06 5.44
CA ALA A 144 -10.87 -11.73 4.93
C ALA A 144 -9.80 -11.02 5.77
N THR A 145 -9.88 -11.12 7.11
CA THR A 145 -8.88 -10.55 8.03
C THR A 145 -7.52 -11.23 7.85
N VAL A 146 -7.48 -12.55 7.73
CA VAL A 146 -6.23 -13.29 7.44
C VAL A 146 -5.64 -12.84 6.10
N GLY A 147 -6.48 -12.71 5.06
CA GLY A 147 -6.03 -12.27 3.74
C GLY A 147 -5.45 -10.86 3.72
N MET A 148 -6.07 -9.88 4.39
CA MET A 148 -5.50 -8.53 4.47
C MET A 148 -4.17 -8.50 5.24
N LEU A 149 -4.03 -9.30 6.31
CA LEU A 149 -2.80 -9.35 7.10
C LEU A 149 -1.66 -9.99 6.30
N LEU A 150 -1.93 -11.10 5.61
CA LEU A 150 -0.96 -11.74 4.71
C LEU A 150 -0.54 -10.79 3.57
N PHE A 151 -1.49 -10.05 3.00
CA PHE A 151 -1.20 -9.07 1.96
C PHE A 151 -0.30 -7.94 2.47
N SER A 152 -0.53 -7.46 3.70
CA SER A 152 0.23 -6.37 4.32
C SER A 152 1.72 -6.68 4.53
N ILE A 153 2.09 -7.96 4.55
CA ILE A 153 3.48 -8.45 4.64
C ILE A 153 3.90 -9.23 3.38
N ALA A 154 3.17 -9.06 2.27
CA ALA A 154 3.51 -9.74 1.04
C ALA A 154 4.94 -9.39 0.61
N PRO A 155 5.77 -10.37 0.21
CA PRO A 155 7.17 -10.14 -0.12
C PRO A 155 7.40 -9.02 -1.15
N TYR A 156 6.52 -8.93 -2.15
CA TYR A 156 6.55 -7.85 -3.15
C TYR A 156 6.40 -6.47 -2.50
N GLN A 157 5.37 -6.27 -1.68
CA GLN A 157 5.10 -4.97 -1.04
C GLN A 157 6.24 -4.58 -0.09
N MET A 158 6.76 -5.55 0.68
CA MET A 158 7.89 -5.32 1.57
C MET A 158 9.18 -5.00 0.80
N PHE A 159 9.40 -5.67 -0.34
CA PHE A 159 10.55 -5.43 -1.19
C PHE A 159 10.51 -4.01 -1.78
N GLU A 160 9.40 -3.60 -2.38
CA GLU A 160 9.26 -2.25 -2.96
C GLU A 160 9.42 -1.16 -1.89
N LEU A 161 8.82 -1.36 -0.71
CA LEU A 161 9.01 -0.46 0.43
C LEU A 161 10.48 -0.38 0.85
N LEU A 162 11.16 -1.53 0.93
CA LEU A 162 12.59 -1.60 1.24
C LEU A 162 13.45 -0.90 0.17
N GLN A 163 13.03 -0.86 -1.10
CA GLN A 163 13.75 -0.14 -2.16
C GLN A 163 13.47 1.38 -2.18
N GLY A 164 12.60 1.88 -1.31
CA GLY A 164 12.19 3.29 -1.30
C GLY A 164 11.22 3.64 -2.43
N ARG A 165 10.39 2.68 -2.85
CA ARG A 165 9.45 2.74 -3.98
C ARG A 165 7.98 2.74 -3.49
N PRO A 166 7.52 3.81 -2.83
CA PRO A 166 6.17 3.85 -2.26
C PRO A 166 5.08 3.73 -3.32
N THR A 167 5.28 4.24 -4.55
CA THR A 167 4.33 4.11 -5.65
C THR A 167 4.01 2.65 -5.97
N GLN A 168 5.02 1.77 -5.96
CA GLN A 168 4.86 0.35 -6.23
C GLN A 168 4.38 -0.42 -4.98
N ALA A 169 4.72 0.03 -3.78
CA ALA A 169 4.30 -0.61 -2.54
C ALA A 169 2.84 -0.28 -2.15
N ILE A 170 2.35 0.92 -2.45
CA ILE A 170 0.99 1.37 -2.11
C ILE A 170 0.03 0.94 -3.23
N LEU A 171 -0.55 -0.26 -3.07
CA LEU A 171 -1.41 -0.88 -4.07
C LEU A 171 -2.89 -0.48 -3.96
N LEU A 172 -3.21 0.63 -3.30
CA LEU A 172 -4.58 1.09 -3.10
C LEU A 172 -5.36 1.20 -4.41
N PHE A 173 -4.84 1.96 -5.39
CA PHE A 173 -5.54 2.15 -6.66
C PHE A 173 -5.66 0.87 -7.48
N PRO A 174 -4.60 0.04 -7.66
CA PRO A 174 -4.74 -1.28 -8.28
C PRO A 174 -5.80 -2.17 -7.62
N VAL A 175 -5.86 -2.22 -6.28
CA VAL A 175 -6.83 -3.04 -5.56
C VAL A 175 -8.26 -2.51 -5.75
N LEU A 176 -8.45 -1.19 -5.68
CA LEU A 176 -9.75 -0.57 -5.95
C LEU A 176 -10.18 -0.80 -7.40
N PHE A 177 -9.28 -0.62 -8.36
CA PHE A 177 -9.52 -0.92 -9.77
C PHE A 177 -10.00 -2.36 -9.95
N ILE A 178 -9.27 -3.35 -9.43
CA ILE A 178 -9.65 -4.77 -9.53
C ILE A 178 -11.02 -5.03 -8.90
N ARG A 179 -11.22 -4.53 -7.68
CA ARG A 179 -12.48 -4.69 -6.94
C ARG A 179 -13.67 -4.16 -7.71
N HIS A 180 -13.56 -2.95 -8.24
CA HIS A 180 -14.65 -2.32 -8.96
C HIS A 180 -14.84 -2.91 -10.36
N MET A 181 -13.75 -3.28 -11.05
CA MET A 181 -13.80 -3.97 -12.34
C MET A 181 -14.57 -5.28 -12.26
N ILE A 182 -14.33 -6.12 -11.24
CA ILE A 182 -15.03 -7.40 -11.07
C ILE A 182 -16.55 -7.20 -10.87
N ARG A 183 -16.95 -6.08 -10.27
CA ARG A 183 -18.36 -5.74 -10.00
C ARG A 183 -19.09 -5.11 -11.18
N VAL A 184 -18.38 -4.70 -12.23
CA VAL A 184 -18.99 -4.09 -13.41
C VAL A 184 -19.98 -5.08 -14.03
N GLY A 185 -21.25 -4.68 -14.10
CA GLY A 185 -22.33 -5.51 -14.65
C GLY A 185 -23.06 -6.38 -13.62
N GLU A 186 -22.54 -6.54 -12.40
CA GLU A 186 -23.25 -7.26 -11.32
C GLU A 186 -24.40 -6.42 -10.73
N ARG A 187 -24.26 -5.09 -10.76
CA ARG A 187 -25.22 -4.14 -10.19
C ARG A 187 -25.48 -3.00 -11.17
N ARG A 188 -26.70 -2.45 -11.14
CA ARG A 188 -27.02 -1.19 -11.83
C ARG A 188 -26.40 -0.01 -11.08
N SER A 189 -25.13 0.23 -11.32
CA SER A 189 -24.33 1.28 -10.67
C SER A 189 -23.35 1.89 -11.68
N TRP A 190 -23.19 3.22 -11.61
CA TRP A 190 -22.14 3.93 -12.34
C TRP A 190 -20.83 4.01 -11.55
N THR A 191 -20.85 3.74 -10.25
CA THR A 191 -19.68 3.86 -9.39
C THR A 191 -18.59 2.86 -9.78
N ASP A 192 -18.96 1.61 -10.01
CA ASP A 192 -18.02 0.55 -10.37
C ASP A 192 -17.31 0.83 -11.71
N PRO A 193 -18.00 1.16 -12.81
CA PRO A 193 -17.32 1.49 -14.06
C PRO A 193 -16.52 2.81 -14.00
N ILE A 194 -16.93 3.81 -13.20
CA ILE A 194 -16.16 5.05 -13.05
C ILE A 194 -14.87 4.84 -12.26
N ILE A 195 -14.87 4.03 -11.21
CA ILE A 195 -13.65 3.78 -10.43
C ILE A 195 -12.70 2.82 -11.18
N ALA A 196 -13.25 1.95 -12.02
CA ALA A 196 -12.47 1.03 -12.85
C ALA A 196 -11.98 1.64 -14.18
N GLY A 197 -12.34 2.88 -14.52
CA GLY A 197 -11.96 3.56 -15.78
C GLY A 197 -11.15 4.82 -15.54
#